data_AF-A0A519CNY7-F1
#
_entry.id   AF-A0A519CNY7-F1
#
_cell.length_a   1.000
_cell.length_b   1.000
_cell.length_c   1.000
_cell.angle_alpha   90.00
_cell.angle_beta   90.00
_cell.angle_gamma   90.00
#
_symmetry.space_group_name_H-M   'P 1'
#
loop_
_entity.id
_entity.type
_entity.pdbx_description
1 polymer ?
#
loop_
_entity_poly.entity_id
_entity_poly.type
_entity_poly.pdbx_seq_one_letter_code
_entity_poly.pdbx_strand_id
1 'polypeptide(L)'
;MAGRWRKLLEEESEHQWLAISLFFIFAIIGGFAIEGTSTLAGVDLGAGEAMHDDSRVLDVVYFGSDGSVASQLTHMYVPGQGHFLYIQDSAETANMIYQPSEYDKGDEIRFMNEMDGDRAMLSIASTQLVEINLNGQWINWNINSTDDFWIDDYQENGGPDSAMIVTQENDGTSTIRALSYYVASPPMVNSNSVNWDNIVHLSQDKWVATGTIANAQSSGDSPASPSVRTLF
;
A
#
# COMPACT_ATOMS: atom_id res chain seq x y z
N MET A 1 -36.52 50.59 31.29
CA MET A 1 -36.12 49.16 31.45
C MET A 1 -35.25 48.62 30.30
N ALA A 2 -34.85 49.42 29.30
CA ALA A 2 -34.00 48.98 28.18
C ALA A 2 -32.48 48.98 28.47
N GLY A 3 -32.02 49.71 29.49
CA GLY A 3 -30.58 49.86 29.78
C GLY A 3 -29.91 48.65 30.43
N ARG A 4 -30.66 47.80 31.16
CA ARG A 4 -30.10 46.58 31.79
C ARG A 4 -29.87 45.45 30.79
N TRP A 5 -30.74 45.33 29.77
CA TRP A 5 -30.58 44.35 28.70
C TRP A 5 -29.41 44.69 27.78
N ARG A 6 -29.21 45.98 27.47
CA ARG A 6 -28.06 46.42 26.66
C ARG A 6 -26.72 46.16 27.34
N LYS A 7 -26.64 46.36 28.67
CA LYS A 7 -25.43 46.11 29.45
C LYS A 7 -25.11 44.61 29.60
N LEU A 8 -26.13 43.75 29.72
CA LEU A 8 -25.95 42.29 29.73
C LEU A 8 -25.53 41.73 28.37
N LEU A 9 -26.08 42.27 27.27
CA LEU A 9 -25.69 41.89 25.91
C LEU A 9 -24.27 42.35 25.55
N GLU A 10 -23.85 43.50 26.07
CA GLU A 10 -22.49 44.03 25.90
C GLU A 10 -21.48 43.15 26.66
N GLU A 11 -21.78 42.79 27.91
CA GLU A 11 -20.98 41.84 28.71
C GLU A 11 -20.91 40.43 28.08
N GLU A 12 -22.00 39.86 27.57
CA GLU A 12 -21.96 38.55 26.88
C GLU A 12 -21.20 38.58 25.55
N SER A 13 -21.31 39.67 24.78
CA SER A 13 -20.61 39.80 23.50
C SER A 13 -19.09 39.89 23.68
N GLU A 14 -18.63 40.56 24.73
CA GLU A 14 -17.20 40.69 25.05
C GLU A 14 -16.59 39.33 25.42
N HIS A 15 -17.35 38.49 26.12
CA HIS A 15 -16.93 37.11 26.43
C HIS A 15 -16.91 36.21 25.18
N GLN A 16 -17.83 36.42 24.22
CA GLN A 16 -17.80 35.70 22.95
C GLN A 16 -16.59 36.07 22.08
N TRP A 17 -16.25 37.36 21.97
CA TRP A 17 -15.07 37.79 21.24
C TRP A 17 -13.78 37.27 21.90
N LEU A 18 -13.72 37.27 23.22
CA LEU A 18 -12.59 36.71 23.97
C LEU A 18 -12.46 35.20 23.77
N ALA A 19 -13.59 34.46 23.75
CA ALA A 19 -13.59 33.02 23.47
C ALA A 19 -13.13 32.71 22.04
N ILE A 20 -13.54 33.51 21.05
CA ILE A 20 -13.10 33.36 19.66
C ILE A 20 -11.59 33.62 19.53
N SER A 21 -11.08 34.69 20.15
CA SER A 21 -9.64 34.97 20.15
C SER A 21 -8.82 33.88 20.84
N LEU A 22 -9.32 33.34 21.97
CA LEU A 22 -8.67 32.22 22.65
C LEU A 22 -8.68 30.95 21.80
N PHE A 23 -9.79 30.67 21.11
CA PHE A 23 -9.90 29.55 20.17
C PHE A 23 -8.93 29.69 19.00
N PHE A 24 -8.77 30.89 18.41
CA PHE A 24 -7.80 31.12 17.35
C PHE A 24 -6.35 30.93 17.81
N ILE A 25 -6.00 31.40 19.01
CA ILE A 25 -4.66 31.17 19.59
C ILE A 25 -4.44 29.67 19.81
N PHE A 26 -5.44 28.96 20.33
CA PHE A 26 -5.36 27.52 20.52
C PHE A 26 -5.25 26.76 19.19
N ALA A 27 -5.96 27.20 18.14
CA ALA A 27 -5.87 26.62 16.80
C ALA A 27 -4.52 26.88 16.13
N ILE A 28 -3.92 28.07 16.32
CA ILE A 28 -2.58 28.38 15.82
C ILE A 28 -1.52 27.57 16.56
N ILE A 29 -1.58 27.52 17.90
CA ILE A 29 -0.66 26.71 18.70
C ILE A 29 -0.85 25.23 18.40
N GLY A 30 -2.09 24.76 18.23
CA GLY A 30 -2.42 23.41 17.80
C GLY A 30 -1.89 23.11 16.40
N GLY A 31 -1.98 24.06 15.47
CA GLY A 31 -1.38 23.96 14.14
C GLY A 31 0.14 23.81 14.20
N PHE A 32 0.82 24.68 14.95
CA PHE A 32 2.27 24.57 15.18
C PHE A 32 2.66 23.31 15.96
N ALA A 33 1.84 22.84 16.89
CA ALA A 33 2.08 21.61 17.63
C ALA A 33 1.90 20.39 16.72
N ILE A 34 0.94 20.40 15.79
CA ILE A 34 0.76 19.33 14.79
C ILE A 34 1.92 19.37 13.78
N GLU A 35 2.32 20.54 13.30
CA GLU A 35 3.46 20.71 12.39
C GLU A 35 4.79 20.31 13.07
N GLY A 36 4.92 20.55 14.39
CA GLY A 36 6.00 20.05 15.23
C GLY A 36 5.92 18.56 15.61
N THR A 37 4.81 17.88 15.29
CA THR A 37 4.65 16.41 15.39
C THR A 37 4.85 15.71 14.05
N SER A 38 5.43 16.40 13.07
CA SER A 38 5.96 15.75 11.84
C SER A 38 6.93 14.60 12.13
N THR A 39 7.44 14.51 13.36
CA THR A 39 8.01 13.28 13.92
C THR A 39 6.91 12.41 14.54
N LEU A 40 6.12 11.74 13.69
CA LEU A 40 5.52 10.48 14.13
C LEU A 40 6.68 9.61 14.64
N ALA A 41 6.59 9.15 15.89
CA ALA A 41 7.54 8.19 16.42
C ALA A 41 7.47 6.92 15.56
N GLY A 42 8.39 6.80 14.59
CA GLY A 42 8.40 5.70 13.63
C GLY A 42 9.13 5.93 12.30
N VAL A 43 9.46 7.17 11.90
CA VAL A 43 10.16 7.42 10.62
C VAL A 43 11.25 8.46 10.80
N ASP A 44 12.48 8.01 11.03
CA ASP A 44 13.71 8.81 10.97
C ASP A 44 14.38 8.68 9.60
N LEU A 45 13.56 8.69 8.55
CA LEU A 45 13.98 9.02 7.19
C LEU A 45 13.17 10.26 6.82
N GLY A 46 13.65 11.40 7.30
CA GLY A 46 12.94 12.68 7.24
C GLY A 46 12.58 13.06 5.81
N ALA A 47 11.33 13.49 5.62
CA ALA A 47 10.78 14.00 4.36
C ALA A 47 11.57 15.20 3.78
N GLY A 48 12.57 15.75 4.48
CA GLY A 48 13.38 16.88 4.01
C GLY A 48 14.61 16.51 3.16
N GLU A 49 15.11 15.27 3.26
CA GLU A 49 16.31 14.80 2.51
C GLU A 49 16.04 13.46 1.78
N ALA A 50 14.78 13.03 1.72
CA ALA A 50 14.38 11.86 0.96
C ALA A 50 14.36 12.17 -0.55
N MET A 51 14.87 11.26 -1.38
CA MET A 51 14.93 11.48 -2.84
C MET A 51 13.53 11.61 -3.49
N HIS A 52 12.48 11.15 -2.81
CA HIS A 52 11.09 11.29 -3.25
C HIS A 52 10.44 12.62 -2.87
N ASP A 53 11.17 13.58 -2.30
CA ASP A 53 10.63 14.92 -2.04
C ASP A 53 10.06 15.51 -3.35
N ASP A 54 8.90 16.17 -3.26
CA ASP A 54 8.06 16.62 -4.40
C ASP A 54 7.57 15.53 -5.40
N SER A 55 7.77 14.24 -5.11
CA SER A 55 7.37 13.13 -5.99
C SER A 55 6.19 12.33 -5.42
N ARG A 56 5.42 11.66 -6.29
CA ARG A 56 4.34 10.78 -5.83
C ARG A 56 4.92 9.44 -5.41
N VAL A 57 4.99 9.18 -4.12
CA VAL A 57 5.32 7.84 -3.60
C VAL A 57 4.17 6.88 -3.88
N LEU A 58 4.49 5.71 -4.44
CA LEU A 58 3.54 4.64 -4.74
C LEU A 58 3.64 3.51 -3.72
N ASP A 59 4.86 3.14 -3.31
CA ASP A 59 5.11 2.10 -2.32
C ASP A 59 6.46 2.31 -1.62
N VAL A 60 6.57 1.86 -0.38
CA VAL A 60 7.81 1.91 0.43
C VAL A 60 7.95 0.63 1.23
N VAL A 61 9.04 -0.08 1.01
CA VAL A 61 9.49 -1.19 1.87
C VAL A 61 10.62 -0.68 2.74
N TYR A 62 10.47 -0.83 4.06
CA TYR A 62 11.50 -0.47 5.02
C TYR A 62 12.36 -1.69 5.34
N PHE A 63 13.66 -1.48 5.49
CA PHE A 63 14.58 -2.48 5.99
C PHE A 63 15.13 -1.99 7.33
N GLY A 64 15.12 -2.83 8.36
CA GLY A 64 15.52 -2.41 9.68
C GLY A 64 15.61 -3.54 10.69
N SER A 65 16.11 -3.20 11.87
CA SER A 65 16.12 -4.10 13.02
C SER A 65 15.49 -3.40 14.21
N ASP A 66 14.66 -4.13 14.96
CA ASP A 66 14.05 -3.78 16.26
C ASP A 66 14.02 -2.27 16.60
N GLY A 67 13.20 -1.51 15.85
CA GLY A 67 12.89 -0.11 16.15
C GLY A 67 13.72 0.95 15.41
N SER A 68 14.65 0.55 14.53
CA SER A 68 15.39 1.48 13.66
C SER A 68 15.30 1.05 12.19
N VAL A 69 14.91 1.99 11.34
CA VAL A 69 15.00 1.83 9.87
C VAL A 69 16.47 2.03 9.47
N ALA A 70 17.07 1.02 8.84
CA ALA A 70 18.41 1.08 8.30
C ALA A 70 18.41 1.65 6.86
N SER A 71 17.42 1.27 6.07
CA SER A 71 17.20 1.79 4.72
C SER A 71 15.76 1.58 4.27
N GLN A 72 15.40 2.15 3.12
CA GLN A 72 14.10 1.98 2.50
C GLN A 72 14.24 1.76 0.99
N LEU A 73 13.45 0.86 0.42
CA LEU A 73 13.20 0.74 -1.01
C LEU A 73 11.93 1.53 -1.34
N THR A 74 12.05 2.55 -2.18
CA THR A 74 10.95 3.45 -2.54
C THR A 74 10.63 3.35 -4.01
N HIS A 75 9.35 3.09 -4.32
CA HIS A 75 8.78 3.24 -5.65
C HIS A 75 8.05 4.57 -5.74
N MET A 76 8.45 5.41 -6.69
CA MET A 76 7.84 6.71 -6.91
C MET A 76 7.48 6.94 -8.38
N TYR A 77 6.53 7.83 -8.60
CA TYR A 77 6.14 8.33 -9.91
C TYR A 77 6.38 9.83 -9.99
N VAL A 78 7.07 10.26 -11.05
CA VAL A 78 7.33 11.65 -11.36
C VAL A 78 6.59 12.03 -12.66
N PRO A 79 5.61 12.94 -12.61
CA PRO A 79 4.85 13.36 -13.78
C PRO A 79 5.78 13.85 -14.91
N GLY A 80 5.63 13.26 -16.10
CA GLY A 80 6.44 13.60 -17.27
C GLY A 80 7.81 12.93 -17.34
N GLN A 81 8.23 12.18 -16.31
CA GLN A 81 9.45 11.37 -16.34
C GLN A 81 9.16 9.86 -16.24
N GLY A 82 8.22 9.44 -15.39
CA GLY A 82 7.86 8.04 -15.21
C GLY A 82 8.09 7.52 -13.79
N HIS A 83 8.21 6.20 -13.67
CA HIS A 83 8.40 5.45 -12.44
C HIS A 83 9.88 5.23 -12.13
N PHE A 84 10.24 5.44 -10.87
CA PHE A 84 11.58 5.25 -10.36
C PHE A 84 11.56 4.31 -9.17
N LEU A 85 12.58 3.49 -9.04
CA LEU A 85 12.82 2.64 -7.89
C LEU A 85 14.20 2.94 -7.34
N TYR A 86 14.32 3.25 -6.07
CA TYR A 86 15.60 3.51 -5.44
C TYR A 86 15.64 2.98 -4.02
N ILE A 87 16.85 2.65 -3.54
CA ILE A 87 17.12 2.37 -2.13
C ILE A 87 17.79 3.59 -1.53
N GLN A 88 17.37 4.01 -0.34
CA GLN A 88 18.03 5.06 0.42
C GLN A 88 18.35 4.56 1.82
N ASP A 89 19.60 4.72 2.24
CA ASP A 89 20.04 4.39 3.60
C ASP A 89 19.80 5.55 4.57
N SER A 90 19.97 5.27 5.86
CA SER A 90 19.90 6.27 6.94
C SER A 90 21.02 7.31 6.93
N ALA A 91 22.03 7.14 6.06
CA ALA A 91 23.04 8.15 5.78
C ALA A 91 22.66 9.01 4.55
N GLU A 92 21.40 8.91 4.11
CA GLU A 92 20.79 9.66 3.00
C GLU A 92 21.44 9.42 1.64
N THR A 93 22.19 8.33 1.51
CA THR A 93 22.75 7.93 0.23
C THR A 93 21.70 7.14 -0.54
N ALA A 94 21.23 7.70 -1.65
CA ALA A 94 20.30 7.04 -2.55
C ALA A 94 21.05 6.25 -3.64
N ASN A 95 20.70 4.99 -3.81
CA ASN A 95 21.11 4.12 -4.90
C ASN A 95 19.92 3.86 -5.83
N MET A 96 20.04 4.27 -7.08
CA MET A 96 18.97 4.12 -8.06
C MET A 96 18.95 2.69 -8.61
N ILE A 97 17.84 1.99 -8.37
CA ILE A 97 17.63 0.61 -8.82
C ILE A 97 17.02 0.61 -10.23
N TYR A 98 16.04 1.46 -10.44
CA TYR A 98 15.34 1.61 -11.70
C TYR A 98 15.08 3.07 -12.01
N GLN A 99 15.25 3.41 -13.28
CA GLN A 99 14.85 4.68 -13.88
C GLN A 99 14.10 4.39 -15.18
N PRO A 100 13.09 5.19 -15.52
CA PRO A 100 12.27 4.96 -16.69
C PRO A 100 13.10 5.12 -17.97
N SER A 101 12.79 4.30 -18.97
CA SER A 101 13.40 4.33 -20.30
C SER A 101 12.29 4.39 -21.37
N GLU A 102 12.59 4.11 -22.65
CA GLU A 102 11.59 4.16 -23.74
C GLU A 102 10.28 3.43 -23.40
N TYR A 103 10.36 2.32 -22.67
CA TYR A 103 9.23 1.66 -22.01
C TYR A 103 9.45 1.67 -20.50
N ASP A 104 8.50 2.25 -19.78
CA ASP A 104 8.54 2.35 -18.33
C ASP A 104 7.98 1.07 -17.70
N LYS A 105 8.87 0.18 -17.30
CA LYS A 105 8.54 -1.08 -16.62
C LYS A 105 8.17 -0.87 -15.15
N GLY A 106 8.40 0.31 -14.58
CA GLY A 106 8.01 0.58 -13.21
C GLY A 106 6.49 0.66 -13.03
N ASP A 107 5.75 0.97 -14.11
CA ASP A 107 4.28 0.92 -14.13
C ASP A 107 3.72 -0.51 -14.02
N GLU A 108 4.56 -1.52 -14.32
CA GLU A 108 4.18 -2.94 -14.24
C GLU A 108 4.40 -3.54 -12.83
N ILE A 109 4.96 -2.77 -11.89
CA ILE A 109 5.15 -3.23 -10.51
C ILE A 109 3.78 -3.43 -9.85
N ARG A 110 3.46 -4.68 -9.48
CA ARG A 110 2.17 -5.03 -8.86
C ARG A 110 2.15 -4.95 -7.34
N PHE A 111 3.27 -5.32 -6.72
CA PHE A 111 3.45 -5.28 -5.27
C PHE A 111 4.93 -5.12 -4.93
N MET A 112 5.21 -4.64 -3.72
CA MET A 112 6.52 -4.72 -3.07
C MET A 112 6.33 -5.16 -1.63
N ASN A 113 6.92 -6.30 -1.26
CA ASN A 113 6.83 -6.83 0.10
C ASN A 113 8.21 -7.02 0.72
N GLU A 114 8.33 -6.69 2.00
CA GLU A 114 9.49 -7.02 2.84
C GLU A 114 9.56 -8.53 3.09
N MET A 115 10.75 -9.10 2.93
CA MET A 115 11.07 -10.50 3.21
C MET A 115 12.16 -10.58 4.28
N ASP A 116 12.26 -11.74 4.92
CA ASP A 116 13.33 -12.00 5.89
C ASP A 116 14.73 -11.84 5.25
N GLY A 117 15.65 -11.24 6.00
CA GLY A 117 17.06 -11.10 5.62
C GLY A 117 17.36 -9.87 4.76
N ASP A 118 16.68 -8.74 5.01
CA ASP A 118 16.86 -7.45 4.31
C ASP A 118 16.67 -7.57 2.79
N ARG A 119 15.63 -8.31 2.41
CA ARG A 119 15.21 -8.53 1.02
C ARG A 119 13.82 -7.97 0.81
N ALA A 120 13.54 -7.49 -0.39
CA ALA A 120 12.21 -7.17 -0.86
C ALA A 120 11.89 -8.02 -2.08
N MET A 121 10.64 -8.45 -2.19
CA MET A 121 10.13 -9.16 -3.37
C MET A 121 9.13 -8.28 -4.10
N LEU A 122 9.20 -8.28 -5.43
CA LEU A 122 8.26 -7.58 -6.30
C LEU A 122 7.93 -8.39 -7.54
N SER A 123 6.82 -8.06 -8.20
CA SER A 123 6.46 -8.61 -9.52
C SER A 123 6.31 -7.51 -10.54
N ILE A 124 6.94 -7.69 -11.71
CA ILE A 124 6.97 -6.75 -12.85
C ILE A 124 6.61 -7.41 -14.19
N ALA A 125 6.44 -8.73 -14.19
CA ALA A 125 6.11 -9.50 -15.38
C ALA A 125 5.38 -10.78 -14.96
N SER A 126 4.64 -11.36 -15.91
CA SER A 126 3.95 -12.63 -15.68
C SER A 126 4.94 -13.74 -15.33
N THR A 127 4.57 -14.58 -14.37
CA THR A 127 5.36 -15.70 -13.84
C THR A 127 6.79 -15.32 -13.42
N GLN A 128 7.00 -14.08 -13.00
CA GLN A 128 8.30 -13.59 -12.57
C GLN A 128 8.20 -12.81 -11.26
N LEU A 129 9.16 -13.10 -10.39
CA LEU A 129 9.47 -12.33 -9.20
C LEU A 129 10.85 -11.69 -9.35
N VAL A 130 11.04 -10.55 -8.72
CA VAL A 130 12.34 -9.90 -8.59
C VAL A 130 12.63 -9.72 -7.11
N GLU A 131 13.75 -10.26 -6.69
CA GLU A 131 14.29 -10.05 -5.35
C GLU A 131 15.26 -8.88 -5.41
N ILE A 132 15.13 -7.93 -4.48
CA ILE A 132 16.06 -6.82 -4.28
C ILE A 132 16.60 -6.91 -2.86
N ASN A 133 17.91 -6.86 -2.68
CA ASN A 133 18.51 -6.77 -1.34
C ASN A 133 18.84 -5.31 -0.95
N LEU A 134 19.13 -5.09 0.33
CA LEU A 134 19.52 -3.79 0.89
C LEU A 134 20.69 -3.10 0.18
N ASN A 135 21.58 -3.86 -0.48
CA ASN A 135 22.72 -3.32 -1.23
C ASN A 135 22.33 -2.86 -2.65
N GLY A 136 21.05 -2.98 -3.01
CA GLY A 136 20.55 -2.65 -4.35
C GLY A 136 20.90 -3.68 -5.42
N GLN A 137 21.35 -4.87 -5.04
CA GLN A 137 21.49 -5.98 -5.97
C GLN A 137 20.13 -6.63 -6.17
N TRP A 138 19.85 -7.04 -7.41
CA TRP A 138 18.60 -7.72 -7.73
C TRP A 138 18.80 -9.02 -8.50
N ILE A 139 17.84 -9.93 -8.33
CA ILE A 139 17.80 -11.23 -8.99
C ILE A 139 16.39 -11.46 -9.51
N ASN A 140 16.29 -11.92 -10.76
CA ASN A 140 15.01 -12.32 -11.35
C ASN A 140 14.79 -13.81 -11.15
N TRP A 141 13.63 -14.16 -10.60
CA TRP A 141 13.17 -15.53 -10.41
C TRP A 141 12.02 -15.82 -11.37
N ASN A 142 12.26 -16.70 -12.33
CA ASN A 142 11.20 -17.20 -13.20
C ASN A 142 10.50 -18.37 -12.50
N ILE A 143 9.19 -18.24 -12.33
CA ILE A 143 8.37 -19.27 -11.70
C ILE A 143 8.18 -20.42 -12.68
N ASN A 144 8.52 -21.63 -12.23
CA ASN A 144 8.31 -22.84 -12.99
C ASN A 144 6.85 -23.26 -12.88
N SER A 145 6.12 -23.09 -13.98
CA SER A 145 4.70 -23.40 -14.13
C SER A 145 4.41 -23.78 -15.59
N THR A 146 3.33 -24.54 -15.81
CA THR A 146 2.76 -24.74 -17.17
C THR A 146 1.88 -23.58 -17.61
N ASP A 147 1.42 -22.77 -16.65
CA ASP A 147 0.46 -21.70 -16.83
C ASP A 147 1.20 -20.36 -16.81
N ASP A 148 0.68 -19.39 -17.59
CA ASP A 148 1.08 -17.98 -17.52
C ASP A 148 0.08 -17.22 -16.64
N PHE A 149 0.58 -16.48 -15.65
CA PHE A 149 -0.23 -15.72 -14.70
C PHE A 149 0.58 -14.56 -14.13
N TRP A 150 -0.10 -13.54 -13.64
CA TRP A 150 0.55 -12.49 -12.88
C TRP A 150 0.50 -12.77 -11.39
N ILE A 151 1.43 -12.18 -10.66
CA ILE A 151 1.53 -12.32 -9.20
C ILE A 151 1.16 -10.99 -8.58
N ASP A 152 0.08 -10.99 -7.81
CA ASP A 152 -0.45 -9.79 -7.15
C ASP A 152 0.00 -9.70 -5.69
N ASP A 153 0.39 -10.84 -5.08
CA ASP A 153 0.98 -10.86 -3.74
C ASP A 153 1.87 -12.10 -3.54
N TYR A 154 2.85 -12.01 -2.63
CA TYR A 154 3.81 -13.06 -2.31
C TYR A 154 4.21 -13.02 -0.83
N GLN A 155 4.17 -14.18 -0.16
CA GLN A 155 4.60 -14.33 1.24
C GLN A 155 5.34 -15.64 1.51
N GLU A 156 6.50 -15.53 2.16
CA GLU A 156 7.36 -16.64 2.58
C GLU A 156 6.93 -17.28 3.91
N ASN A 157 7.31 -18.53 4.12
CA ASN A 157 7.17 -19.29 5.36
C ASN A 157 8.47 -19.28 6.18
N GLY A 158 9.04 -18.10 6.42
CA GLY A 158 10.37 -17.98 7.03
C GLY A 158 11.52 -18.37 6.09
N GLY A 159 11.31 -18.22 4.76
CA GLY A 159 12.33 -18.40 3.73
C GLY A 159 11.75 -18.67 2.33
N PRO A 160 12.58 -18.58 1.27
CA PRO A 160 12.13 -18.65 -0.13
C PRO A 160 11.73 -20.06 -0.59
N ASP A 161 12.01 -21.08 0.22
CA ASP A 161 11.78 -22.49 -0.10
C ASP A 161 10.28 -22.86 -0.09
N SER A 162 9.47 -22.10 0.65
CA SER A 162 8.04 -22.31 0.82
C SER A 162 7.35 -20.96 0.95
N ALA A 163 6.45 -20.68 0.02
CA ALA A 163 5.69 -19.45 -0.03
C ALA A 163 4.26 -19.71 -0.53
N MET A 164 3.41 -18.72 -0.35
CA MET A 164 2.12 -18.65 -1.04
C MET A 164 2.06 -17.36 -1.85
N ILE A 165 1.35 -17.43 -2.98
CA ILE A 165 1.15 -16.31 -3.88
C ILE A 165 -0.32 -16.11 -4.18
N VAL A 166 -0.71 -14.85 -4.32
CA VAL A 166 -1.98 -14.46 -4.94
C VAL A 166 -1.70 -14.20 -6.41
N THR A 167 -2.50 -14.77 -7.29
CA THR A 167 -2.26 -14.74 -8.74
C THR A 167 -3.49 -14.29 -9.50
N GLN A 168 -3.27 -13.46 -10.51
CA GLN A 168 -4.25 -13.17 -11.56
C GLN A 168 -4.03 -14.12 -12.74
N GLU A 169 -5.00 -14.99 -12.94
CA GLU A 169 -5.00 -16.01 -14.00
C GLU A 169 -5.43 -15.41 -15.36
N ASN A 170 -5.19 -16.15 -16.44
CA ASN A 170 -5.48 -15.71 -17.81
C ASN A 170 -6.97 -15.42 -18.10
N ASP A 171 -7.88 -16.02 -17.32
CA ASP A 171 -9.32 -15.74 -17.41
C ASP A 171 -9.73 -14.50 -16.60
N GLY A 172 -8.76 -13.80 -16.00
CA GLY A 172 -8.94 -12.63 -15.17
C GLY A 172 -9.33 -12.93 -13.73
N THR A 173 -9.47 -14.21 -13.36
CA THR A 173 -9.78 -14.58 -11.97
C THR A 173 -8.56 -14.42 -11.08
N SER A 174 -8.79 -14.02 -9.82
CA SER A 174 -7.76 -14.06 -8.79
C SER A 174 -7.87 -15.33 -7.95
N THR A 175 -6.73 -15.97 -7.68
CA THR A 175 -6.63 -17.21 -6.91
C THR A 175 -5.35 -17.26 -6.08
N ILE A 176 -5.16 -18.36 -5.37
CA ILE A 176 -3.98 -18.63 -4.54
C ILE A 176 -3.24 -19.83 -5.13
N ARG A 177 -1.91 -19.77 -5.18
CA ARG A 177 -1.05 -20.91 -5.47
C ARG A 177 -0.04 -21.09 -4.33
N ALA A 178 0.30 -22.34 -4.05
CA ALA A 178 1.48 -22.64 -3.27
C ALA A 178 2.71 -22.52 -4.16
N LEU A 179 3.80 -22.02 -3.61
CA LEU A 179 5.09 -21.91 -4.29
C LEU A 179 6.15 -22.61 -3.46
N SER A 180 6.90 -23.53 -4.06
CA SER A 180 8.04 -24.16 -3.40
C SER A 180 9.24 -24.21 -4.33
N TYR A 181 10.38 -23.68 -3.89
CA TYR A 181 11.57 -23.53 -4.74
C TYR A 181 11.26 -22.91 -6.10
N TYR A 182 10.42 -21.87 -6.12
CA TYR A 182 9.91 -21.21 -7.32
C TYR A 182 9.16 -22.13 -8.31
N VAL A 183 8.66 -23.26 -7.86
CA VAL A 183 7.72 -24.12 -8.60
C VAL A 183 6.32 -23.87 -8.09
N ALA A 184 5.41 -23.43 -8.97
CA ALA A 184 4.04 -23.14 -8.60
C ALA A 184 3.14 -24.38 -8.64
N SER A 185 2.23 -24.48 -7.67
CA SER A 185 1.12 -25.41 -7.77
C SER A 185 0.13 -24.98 -8.86
N PRO A 186 -0.77 -25.89 -9.29
CA PRO A 186 -2.00 -25.47 -9.96
C PRO A 186 -2.77 -24.42 -9.14
N PRO A 187 -3.63 -23.60 -9.78
CA PRO A 187 -4.41 -22.60 -9.09
C PRO A 187 -5.38 -23.28 -8.12
N MET A 188 -5.58 -22.69 -6.94
CA MET A 188 -6.62 -23.14 -6.02
C MET A 188 -7.98 -23.06 -6.72
N VAL A 189 -8.81 -24.09 -6.55
CA VAL A 189 -10.18 -24.07 -7.07
C VAL A 189 -10.93 -22.99 -6.32
N ASN A 190 -11.32 -21.95 -7.05
CA ASN A 190 -12.02 -20.79 -6.52
C ASN A 190 -13.38 -20.62 -7.21
N SER A 191 -14.34 -19.96 -6.55
CA SER A 191 -15.55 -19.53 -7.24
C SER A 191 -15.26 -18.28 -8.06
N ASN A 192 -15.87 -18.13 -9.23
CA ASN A 192 -15.69 -16.95 -10.09
C ASN A 192 -16.14 -15.62 -9.42
N SER A 193 -16.85 -15.69 -8.29
CA SER A 193 -17.26 -14.52 -7.50
C SER A 193 -16.26 -14.10 -6.43
N VAL A 194 -15.23 -14.90 -6.14
CA VAL A 194 -14.24 -14.59 -5.11
C VAL A 194 -12.97 -14.12 -5.80
N ASN A 195 -12.49 -12.93 -5.42
CA ASN A 195 -11.18 -12.43 -5.83
C ASN A 195 -10.29 -12.36 -4.60
N TRP A 196 -9.12 -12.98 -4.65
CA TRP A 196 -8.13 -12.86 -3.58
C TRP A 196 -7.30 -11.61 -3.83
N ASP A 197 -7.00 -10.89 -2.75
CA ASP A 197 -6.32 -9.60 -2.85
C ASP A 197 -4.95 -9.66 -2.18
N ASN A 198 -4.85 -10.32 -1.04
CA ASN A 198 -3.62 -10.33 -0.25
C ASN A 198 -3.48 -11.62 0.57
N ILE A 199 -2.25 -12.02 0.84
CA ILE A 199 -1.85 -13.06 1.77
C ILE A 199 -0.82 -12.52 2.77
N VAL A 200 -0.91 -12.96 4.02
CA VAL A 200 0.01 -12.62 5.10
C VAL A 200 0.43 -13.89 5.82
N HIS A 201 1.74 -14.06 6.03
CA HIS A 201 2.27 -15.12 6.88
C HIS A 201 2.14 -14.75 8.37
N LEU A 202 1.55 -15.62 9.18
CA LEU A 202 1.36 -15.37 10.62
C LEU A 202 2.41 -16.07 11.49
N SER A 203 2.71 -17.32 11.15
CA SER A 203 3.62 -18.21 11.87
C SER A 203 3.82 -19.44 11.01
N GLN A 204 4.83 -20.26 11.31
CA GLN A 204 5.13 -21.49 10.59
C GLN A 204 3.87 -22.24 10.12
N ASP A 205 3.78 -22.40 8.80
CA ASP A 205 2.70 -23.09 8.08
C ASP A 205 1.29 -22.49 8.26
N LYS A 206 1.20 -21.22 8.66
CA LYS A 206 -0.07 -20.50 8.83
C LYS A 206 -0.05 -19.16 8.10
N TRP A 207 -1.05 -19.00 7.24
CA TRP A 207 -1.30 -17.78 6.50
C TRP A 207 -2.74 -17.32 6.69
N VAL A 208 -2.95 -16.03 6.52
CA VAL A 208 -4.26 -15.43 6.34
C VAL A 208 -4.31 -14.88 4.94
N ALA A 209 -5.31 -15.30 4.18
CA ALA A 209 -5.63 -14.69 2.90
C ALA A 209 -6.89 -13.85 3.04
N THR A 210 -6.92 -12.73 2.34
CA THR A 210 -8.07 -11.83 2.27
C THR A 210 -8.50 -11.63 0.83
N GLY A 211 -9.78 -11.38 0.64
CA GLY A 211 -10.37 -11.26 -0.67
C GLY A 211 -11.76 -10.65 -0.62
N THR A 212 -12.27 -10.29 -1.79
CA THR A 212 -13.60 -9.75 -1.98
C THR A 212 -14.53 -10.76 -2.65
N ILE A 213 -15.83 -10.64 -2.37
CA ILE A 213 -16.86 -11.39 -3.07
C ILE A 213 -17.65 -10.42 -3.95
N ALA A 214 -17.49 -10.54 -5.25
CA ALA A 214 -18.29 -9.83 -6.23
C ALA A 214 -19.67 -10.47 -6.30
N ASN A 215 -20.64 -9.91 -5.55
CA ASN A 215 -22.04 -10.26 -5.74
C ASN A 215 -22.54 -9.67 -7.06
N ALA A 216 -22.72 -10.52 -8.07
CA ALA A 216 -23.55 -10.18 -9.21
C ALA A 216 -25.03 -10.15 -8.77
N GLN A 217 -25.43 -9.14 -8.00
CA GLN A 217 -26.85 -8.78 -8.00
C GLN A 217 -27.14 -8.28 -9.41
N SER A 218 -27.81 -9.12 -10.19
CA SER A 218 -28.37 -8.70 -11.47
C SER A 218 -29.21 -7.44 -11.20
N SER A 219 -29.21 -6.49 -12.12
CA SER A 219 -30.02 -5.27 -12.03
C SER A 219 -31.55 -5.53 -11.91
N GLY A 220 -31.98 -6.80 -11.97
CA GLY A 220 -33.33 -7.25 -11.65
C GLY A 220 -33.58 -7.56 -10.16
N ASP A 221 -32.55 -7.82 -9.36
CA ASP A 221 -32.65 -8.27 -7.96
C ASP A 221 -32.50 -7.14 -6.93
N SER A 222 -32.88 -5.90 -7.29
CA SER A 222 -33.15 -4.92 -6.24
C SER A 222 -34.33 -5.42 -5.40
N PRO A 223 -34.25 -5.40 -4.06
CA PRO A 223 -35.41 -5.64 -3.20
C PRO A 223 -36.54 -4.60 -3.43
N ALA A 224 -36.26 -3.53 -4.19
CA ALA A 224 -37.23 -2.53 -4.64
C ALA A 224 -37.66 -2.68 -6.12
N SER A 225 -37.17 -3.68 -6.86
CA SER A 225 -37.59 -3.93 -8.24
C SER A 225 -39.08 -4.31 -8.29
N PRO A 226 -39.94 -3.57 -9.02
CA PRO A 226 -41.34 -3.95 -9.16
C PRO A 226 -41.46 -5.26 -9.94
N SER A 227 -42.12 -6.26 -9.35
CA SER A 227 -42.45 -7.51 -10.06
C SER A 227 -43.51 -7.24 -11.12
N VAL A 228 -43.11 -7.21 -12.39
CA VAL A 228 -44.05 -7.12 -13.51
C VAL A 228 -44.66 -8.51 -13.73
N ARG A 229 -45.86 -8.75 -13.20
CA ARG A 229 -46.68 -9.90 -13.58
C ARG A 229 -47.44 -9.55 -14.86
N THR A 230 -47.05 -10.11 -15.99
CA THR A 230 -47.86 -10.10 -17.20
C THR A 230 -49.02 -11.06 -16.99
N LEU A 231 -50.25 -10.54 -16.95
CA LEU A 231 -51.47 -11.36 -17.00
C LEU A 231 -51.73 -11.71 -18.48
N PHE A 232 -51.79 -13.01 -18.78
CA PHE A 232 -52.39 -13.53 -20.01
C PHE A 232 -53.89 -13.73 -19.80
#